data_AF-A0A3D4UEP9-F1
#
_entry.id   AF-A0A3D4UEP9-F1
#
_cell.length_a   1.000
_cell.length_b   1.000
_cell.length_c   1.000
_cell.angle_alpha   90.00
_cell.angle_beta   90.00
_cell.angle_gamma   90.00
#
_symmetry.space_group_name_H-M   'P 1'
#
loop_
_entity.id
_entity.type
_entity.pdbx_description
1 polymer ?
#
loop_
_entity_poly.entity_id
_entity_poly.type
_entity_poly.pdbx_seq_one_letter_code
_entity_poly.pdbx_strand_id
1 'polypeptide(L)'
;MALPRTHTTGKGIMPDKKQRPLLIPLAALLIMAVALHFSGLLDRIDNRLGDAFLAQHASGRTPPADIVLVAIDQKSLENMSEVAGSWPWPRAVHGELIDGLARFQPTAIGFDILFNEADSFRPDSDAVLRDIAREHSNLFFPSLLLADGKGAPLQALPPSFGLRRTQQAREDATAALLVPLVLDQTNWQGGLINFEKDNDLRGRHARLYHTVNGWQLPSLSASMARFAGTTLPATPLVRLNWYGTPPRTIPYADLFADMASERPVIAPTLKNSIVIIGATAPGLNDFRPTPLGALTPGAETLTTAIANLRNHDWLRDVPVRWPVLLILLAGLGWAFAKRRSPLQTGLLLSVITVLLLAGSYGALGLHFYVPAGAALTLAWMAYGLLTLEAQWRERREREAAVMLFRRFLDPRVVDELVKTGELSRDKKPEARDITILFSDIRGFTTLSETRTPEAVVDLLNRYFTQQVEVIFRHGGTLDKFIGDAIMAFWNAPTENPKHAEQAVAAAIEMGEALDAFKRELAATDGTLDDFDIGIGVHTGRAVVGFLGSDDRLDYTAIGDTVNLASRIEGCTKGVARVLVSGATREACGNHSAFSFTNHGQFHVKGREQGVDLFEPSKH
;
A
#
# COMPACT_ATOMS: atom_id res chain seq x y z
N MET A 1 49.90 -10.10 47.03
CA MET A 1 48.51 -10.39 47.41
C MET A 1 47.68 -9.17 47.03
N ALA A 2 46.77 -9.34 46.07
CA ALA A 2 46.19 -8.26 45.27
C ALA A 2 45.10 -7.46 46.03
N LEU A 3 45.11 -6.14 45.84
CA LEU A 3 43.99 -5.23 46.13
C LEU A 3 43.15 -5.05 44.85
N PRO A 4 41.81 -5.01 44.94
CA PRO A 4 40.97 -4.93 43.75
C PRO A 4 40.84 -3.47 43.26
N ARG A 5 41.01 -3.29 41.94
CA ARG A 5 40.74 -2.03 41.22
C ARG A 5 39.23 -1.86 41.02
N THR A 6 38.68 -0.77 41.55
CA THR A 6 37.34 -0.28 41.22
C THR A 6 37.37 0.46 39.88
N HIS A 7 36.86 -0.17 38.82
CA HIS A 7 36.51 0.53 37.58
C HIS A 7 35.07 1.04 37.69
N THR A 8 34.91 2.33 37.96
CA THR A 8 33.66 3.06 37.72
C THR A 8 33.51 3.30 36.22
N THR A 9 32.71 2.47 35.54
CA THR A 9 32.26 2.74 34.18
C THR A 9 31.12 3.76 34.22
N GLY A 10 31.46 5.01 33.89
CA GLY A 10 30.46 6.02 33.54
C GLY A 10 29.73 5.57 32.27
N LYS A 11 28.54 4.99 32.45
CA LYS A 11 27.57 4.77 31.36
C LYS A 11 27.08 6.15 30.91
N GLY A 12 27.71 6.69 29.87
CA GLY A 12 27.07 7.69 29.02
C GLY A 12 25.80 7.09 28.43
N ILE A 13 24.65 7.57 28.89
CA ILE A 13 23.33 7.21 28.36
C ILE A 13 23.20 7.90 27.00
N MET A 14 23.68 7.25 25.94
CA MET A 14 23.11 7.50 24.61
C MET A 14 21.75 6.81 24.59
N PRO A 15 20.64 7.51 24.30
CA PRO A 15 19.36 6.84 24.11
C PRO A 15 19.46 6.02 22.83
N ASP A 16 19.60 4.70 22.99
CA ASP A 16 19.36 3.69 21.97
C ASP A 16 17.87 3.74 21.59
N LYS A 17 17.48 4.77 20.81
CA LYS A 17 16.22 4.75 20.07
C LYS A 17 16.37 3.67 19.01
N LYS A 18 16.14 2.41 19.41
CA LYS A 18 15.79 1.30 18.52
C LYS A 18 14.54 1.72 17.74
N GLN A 19 14.72 2.51 16.70
CA GLN A 19 13.72 2.71 15.68
C GLN A 19 13.48 1.32 15.11
N ARG A 20 12.34 0.72 15.43
CA ARG A 20 11.90 -0.51 14.77
C ARG A 20 11.31 -0.07 13.42
N PRO A 21 12.08 -0.07 12.31
CA PRO A 21 11.63 0.44 11.01
C PRO A 21 10.20 0.05 10.69
N LEU A 22 9.98 -1.25 10.78
CA LEU A 22 8.85 -1.92 10.20
C LEU A 22 7.55 -1.72 10.98
N LEU A 23 7.59 -1.18 12.19
CA LEU A 23 6.39 -1.06 13.03
C LEU A 23 5.39 -0.04 12.48
N ILE A 24 5.87 1.13 12.05
CA ILE A 24 5.01 2.21 11.56
C ILE A 24 4.28 1.80 10.28
N PRO A 25 4.95 1.32 9.21
CA PRO A 25 4.25 0.91 8.00
C PRO A 25 3.34 -0.30 8.24
N LEU A 26 3.72 -1.23 9.12
CA LEU A 26 2.88 -2.38 9.44
C LEU A 26 1.62 -1.97 10.21
N ALA A 27 1.72 -1.02 11.15
CA ALA A 27 0.56 -0.48 11.86
C ALA A 27 -0.37 0.29 10.90
N ALA A 28 0.19 1.11 10.01
CA ALA A 28 -0.58 1.82 8.99
C ALA A 28 -1.30 0.84 8.05
N LEU A 29 -0.61 -0.22 7.61
CA LEU A 29 -1.20 -1.29 6.82
C LEU A 29 -2.33 -2.00 7.55
N LEU A 30 -2.15 -2.32 8.85
CA LEU A 30 -3.17 -2.99 9.64
C LEU A 30 -4.44 -2.14 9.75
N ILE A 31 -4.30 -0.84 10.06
CA ILE A 31 -5.43 0.10 10.12
C ILE A 31 -6.16 0.15 8.77
N MET A 32 -5.40 0.26 7.69
CA MET A 32 -5.94 0.28 6.33
C MET A 32 -6.66 -1.02 5.97
N ALA A 33 -6.06 -2.18 6.26
CA ALA A 33 -6.63 -3.49 6.00
C ALA A 33 -7.94 -3.70 6.79
N VAL A 34 -7.98 -3.25 8.05
CA VAL A 34 -9.20 -3.28 8.88
C VAL A 34 -10.28 -2.38 8.28
N ALA A 35 -9.97 -1.15 7.89
CA ALA A 35 -10.93 -0.24 7.26
C ALA A 35 -11.47 -0.78 5.92
N LEU A 36 -10.59 -1.33 5.08
CA LEU A 36 -10.96 -1.96 3.80
C LEU A 36 -11.80 -3.22 3.99
N HIS A 37 -11.55 -3.99 5.05
CA HIS A 37 -12.37 -5.15 5.40
C HIS A 37 -13.78 -4.74 5.83
N PHE A 38 -13.92 -3.80 6.77
CA PHE A 38 -15.23 -3.35 7.25
C PHE A 38 -16.05 -2.59 6.20
N SER A 39 -15.41 -1.96 5.22
CA SER A 39 -16.12 -1.36 4.08
C SER A 39 -16.61 -2.38 3.05
N GLY A 40 -16.21 -3.65 3.15
CA GLY A 40 -16.50 -4.71 2.18
C GLY A 40 -15.73 -4.58 0.86
N LEU A 41 -14.77 -3.65 0.75
CA LEU A 41 -14.03 -3.43 -0.49
C LEU A 41 -13.11 -4.62 -0.83
N LEU A 42 -12.53 -5.27 0.18
CA LEU A 42 -11.71 -6.47 -0.02
C LEU A 42 -12.52 -7.62 -0.65
N ASP A 43 -13.75 -7.84 -0.17
CA ASP A 43 -14.63 -8.87 -0.74
C ASP A 43 -15.05 -8.53 -2.17
N ARG A 44 -15.32 -7.25 -2.47
CA ARG A 44 -15.62 -6.81 -3.84
C ARG A 44 -14.47 -7.03 -4.80
N ILE A 45 -13.22 -6.84 -4.36
CA ILE A 45 -12.03 -7.09 -5.18
C ILE A 45 -11.95 -8.57 -5.54
N ASP A 46 -12.07 -9.46 -4.54
CA ASP A 46 -12.05 -10.91 -4.77
C ASP A 46 -13.22 -11.38 -5.62
N ASN A 47 -14.42 -10.88 -5.35
CA ASN A 47 -15.63 -11.24 -6.10
C ASN A 47 -15.52 -10.79 -7.56
N ARG A 48 -15.05 -9.57 -7.84
CA ARG A 48 -14.91 -9.09 -9.23
C ARG A 48 -13.85 -9.86 -10.01
N LEU A 49 -12.69 -10.10 -9.39
CA LEU A 49 -11.64 -10.90 -10.01
C LEU A 49 -12.13 -12.34 -10.24
N GLY A 50 -12.81 -12.91 -9.23
CA GLY A 50 -13.42 -14.22 -9.30
C GLY A 50 -14.48 -14.33 -10.38
N ASP A 51 -15.35 -13.33 -10.54
CA ASP A 51 -16.36 -13.30 -11.59
C ASP A 51 -15.74 -13.32 -12.98
N ALA A 52 -14.66 -12.54 -13.19
CA ALA A 52 -13.93 -12.55 -14.45
C ALA A 52 -13.33 -13.94 -14.74
N PHE A 53 -12.74 -14.58 -13.73
CA PHE A 53 -12.21 -15.94 -13.87
C PHE A 53 -13.33 -16.97 -14.11
N LEU A 54 -14.46 -16.85 -13.43
CA LEU A 54 -15.60 -17.74 -13.59
C LEU A 54 -16.24 -17.59 -14.96
N ALA A 55 -16.45 -16.37 -15.46
CA ALA A 55 -16.98 -16.13 -16.80
C ALA A 55 -16.07 -16.71 -17.89
N GLN A 56 -14.75 -16.51 -17.75
CA GLN A 56 -13.76 -17.09 -18.66
C GLN A 56 -13.70 -18.62 -18.56
N HIS A 57 -13.78 -19.18 -17.34
CA HIS A 57 -13.79 -20.64 -17.15
C HIS A 57 -15.07 -21.27 -17.71
N ALA A 58 -16.21 -20.60 -17.53
CA ALA A 58 -17.51 -21.03 -18.02
C ALA A 58 -17.54 -21.16 -19.55
N SER A 59 -16.82 -20.31 -20.30
CA SER A 59 -16.79 -20.38 -21.77
C SER A 59 -16.32 -21.73 -22.33
N GLY A 60 -15.57 -22.51 -21.55
CA GLY A 60 -15.12 -23.85 -21.91
C GLY A 60 -16.05 -24.99 -21.46
N ARG A 61 -17.19 -24.66 -20.83
CA ARG A 61 -18.10 -25.62 -20.20
C ARG A 61 -19.48 -25.58 -20.85
N THR A 62 -20.02 -26.75 -21.17
CA THR A 62 -21.38 -26.93 -21.68
C THR A 62 -22.28 -27.60 -20.63
N PRO A 63 -23.54 -27.15 -20.47
CA PRO A 63 -24.49 -27.83 -19.60
C PRO A 63 -24.79 -29.24 -20.10
N PRO A 64 -25.15 -30.18 -19.21
CA PRO A 64 -25.56 -31.51 -19.64
C PRO A 64 -26.85 -31.51 -20.47
N ALA A 65 -26.90 -32.35 -21.52
CA ALA A 65 -28.01 -32.39 -22.46
C ALA A 65 -29.33 -32.97 -21.89
N ASP A 66 -29.23 -33.68 -20.76
CA ASP A 66 -30.33 -34.32 -20.05
C ASP A 66 -30.90 -33.46 -18.91
N ILE A 67 -30.43 -32.21 -18.76
CA ILE A 67 -31.12 -31.17 -17.99
C ILE A 67 -31.67 -30.18 -19.00
N VAL A 68 -33.00 -30.13 -19.10
CA VAL A 68 -33.70 -29.41 -20.17
C VAL A 68 -34.55 -28.30 -19.58
N LEU A 69 -34.39 -27.10 -20.12
CA LEU A 69 -35.23 -25.95 -19.81
C LEU A 69 -36.38 -25.87 -20.83
N VAL A 70 -37.60 -26.05 -20.37
CA VAL A 70 -38.81 -25.71 -21.11
C VAL A 70 -39.11 -24.24 -20.82
N ALA A 71 -38.75 -23.39 -21.77
CA ALA A 71 -38.76 -21.95 -21.61
C ALA A 71 -40.13 -21.35 -21.92
N ILE A 72 -40.66 -20.57 -20.97
CA ILE A 72 -41.71 -19.59 -21.25
C ILE A 72 -41.01 -18.34 -21.78
N ASP A 73 -40.66 -18.42 -23.06
CA ASP A 73 -39.99 -17.38 -23.84
C ASP A 73 -41.02 -16.52 -24.59
N GLN A 74 -40.54 -15.46 -25.26
CA GLN A 74 -41.41 -14.55 -26.00
C GLN A 74 -42.20 -15.28 -27.09
N LYS A 75 -41.56 -16.23 -27.79
CA LYS A 75 -42.22 -17.08 -28.78
C LYS A 75 -43.38 -17.87 -28.17
N SER A 76 -43.19 -18.42 -26.97
CA SER A 76 -44.22 -19.19 -26.28
C SER A 76 -45.38 -18.32 -25.82
N LEU A 77 -45.11 -17.09 -25.34
CA LEU A 77 -46.16 -16.12 -25.00
C LEU A 77 -47.02 -15.74 -26.22
N GLU A 78 -46.40 -15.56 -27.38
CA GLU A 78 -47.08 -15.24 -28.63
C GLU A 78 -47.91 -16.42 -29.16
N ASN A 79 -47.28 -17.59 -29.29
CA ASN A 79 -47.91 -18.77 -29.89
C ASN A 79 -49.01 -19.38 -29.02
N MET A 80 -48.89 -19.28 -27.69
CA MET A 80 -49.93 -19.77 -26.77
C MET A 80 -51.07 -18.76 -26.59
N SER A 81 -50.99 -17.54 -27.12
CA SER A 81 -52.02 -16.52 -26.92
C SER A 81 -53.40 -16.99 -27.42
N GLU A 82 -53.46 -17.69 -28.55
CA GLU A 82 -54.71 -18.23 -29.10
C GLU A 82 -55.24 -19.43 -28.32
N VAL A 83 -54.35 -20.21 -27.70
CA VAL A 83 -54.68 -21.47 -26.99
C VAL A 83 -55.01 -21.22 -25.52
N ALA A 84 -54.17 -20.44 -24.83
CA ALA A 84 -54.19 -20.25 -23.39
C ALA A 84 -54.56 -18.81 -22.96
N GLY A 85 -54.60 -17.86 -23.90
CA GLY A 85 -54.81 -16.44 -23.62
C GLY A 85 -53.57 -15.76 -23.05
N SER A 86 -53.80 -14.62 -22.38
CA SER A 86 -52.72 -13.84 -21.75
C SER A 86 -52.11 -14.56 -20.55
N TRP A 87 -50.82 -14.32 -20.33
CA TRP A 87 -50.11 -14.77 -19.13
C TRP A 87 -50.64 -14.07 -17.86
N PRO A 88 -50.75 -14.75 -16.70
CA PRO A 88 -50.47 -16.18 -16.46
C PRO A 88 -51.54 -17.10 -17.06
N TRP A 89 -51.09 -18.22 -17.65
CA TRP A 89 -51.98 -19.19 -18.29
C TRP A 89 -52.85 -19.96 -17.28
N PRO A 90 -54.02 -20.48 -17.70
CA PRO A 90 -54.84 -21.39 -16.89
C PRO A 90 -54.04 -22.62 -16.46
N ARG A 91 -54.27 -23.10 -15.24
CA ARG A 91 -53.53 -24.22 -14.64
C ARG A 91 -53.76 -25.54 -15.40
N ALA A 92 -54.91 -25.69 -16.04
CA ALA A 92 -55.22 -26.80 -16.94
C ALA A 92 -54.22 -26.90 -18.12
N VAL A 93 -53.71 -25.79 -18.63
CA VAL A 93 -52.70 -25.79 -19.72
C VAL A 93 -51.38 -26.39 -19.23
N HIS A 94 -51.00 -26.13 -17.98
CA HIS A 94 -49.85 -26.77 -17.35
C HIS A 94 -50.12 -28.24 -17.02
N GLY A 95 -51.35 -28.57 -16.59
CA GLY A 95 -51.78 -29.95 -16.37
C GLY A 95 -51.68 -30.80 -17.64
N GLU A 96 -52.21 -30.33 -18.76
CA GLU A 96 -52.14 -31.01 -20.05
C GLU A 96 -50.69 -31.22 -20.52
N LEU A 97 -49.81 -30.23 -20.32
CA LEU A 97 -48.39 -30.39 -20.59
C LEU A 97 -47.77 -31.51 -19.74
N ILE A 98 -48.11 -31.56 -18.45
CA ILE A 98 -47.61 -32.58 -17.53
C ILE A 98 -48.07 -33.98 -17.96
N ASP A 99 -49.36 -34.18 -18.24
CA ASP A 99 -49.90 -35.48 -18.67
C ASP A 99 -49.25 -35.95 -19.98
N GLY A 100 -49.08 -35.05 -20.94
CA GLY A 100 -48.35 -35.33 -22.18
C GLY A 100 -46.90 -35.74 -21.92
N LEU A 101 -46.18 -35.01 -21.05
CA LEU A 101 -44.79 -35.29 -20.71
C LEU A 101 -44.62 -36.61 -19.95
N ALA A 102 -45.56 -36.95 -19.06
CA ALA A 102 -45.49 -38.16 -18.24
C ALA A 102 -45.40 -39.45 -19.09
N ARG A 103 -46.03 -39.45 -20.28
CA ARG A 103 -45.96 -40.56 -21.26
C ARG A 103 -44.54 -40.87 -21.73
N PHE A 104 -43.65 -39.88 -21.69
CA PHE A 104 -42.26 -40.00 -22.14
C PHE A 104 -41.26 -40.20 -21.00
N GLN A 105 -41.75 -40.36 -19.77
CA GLN A 105 -40.95 -40.76 -18.59
C GLN A 105 -39.71 -39.87 -18.33
N PRO A 106 -39.87 -38.55 -18.17
CA PRO A 106 -38.81 -37.72 -17.62
C PRO A 106 -38.51 -38.14 -16.16
N THR A 107 -37.25 -38.03 -15.75
CA THR A 107 -36.82 -38.37 -14.39
C THR A 107 -37.49 -37.46 -13.37
N ALA A 108 -37.58 -36.15 -13.64
CA ALA A 108 -38.28 -35.19 -12.80
C ALA A 108 -38.77 -34.01 -13.64
N ILE A 109 -39.92 -33.43 -13.27
CA ILE A 109 -40.47 -32.21 -13.87
C ILE A 109 -40.60 -31.17 -12.76
N GLY A 110 -39.89 -30.06 -12.87
CA GLY A 110 -39.91 -28.97 -11.92
C GLY A 110 -40.48 -27.69 -12.51
N PHE A 111 -41.24 -26.95 -11.72
CA PHE A 111 -41.74 -25.63 -12.09
C PHE A 111 -40.96 -24.53 -11.36
N ASP A 112 -40.61 -23.48 -12.09
CA ASP A 112 -40.10 -22.20 -11.57
C ASP A 112 -41.18 -21.11 -11.69
N ILE A 113 -42.40 -21.46 -11.28
CA ILE A 113 -43.62 -20.64 -11.36
C ILE A 113 -44.46 -20.93 -10.11
N LEU A 114 -44.88 -19.90 -9.38
CA LEU A 114 -45.62 -20.06 -8.14
C LEU A 114 -47.10 -20.39 -8.40
N PHE A 115 -47.62 -21.42 -7.72
CA PHE A 115 -49.03 -21.81 -7.69
C PHE A 115 -49.64 -21.58 -6.29
N ASN A 116 -49.39 -20.39 -5.73
CA ASN A 116 -49.67 -20.07 -4.32
C ASN A 116 -51.04 -19.43 -4.07
N GLU A 117 -51.86 -19.28 -5.10
CA GLU A 117 -53.19 -18.69 -5.02
C GLU A 117 -54.17 -19.49 -5.89
N ALA A 118 -55.41 -19.61 -5.41
CA ALA A 118 -56.48 -20.26 -6.15
C ALA A 118 -57.02 -19.32 -7.24
N ASP A 119 -57.25 -19.85 -8.43
CA ASP A 119 -57.92 -19.13 -9.51
C ASP A 119 -59.41 -19.00 -9.20
N SER A 120 -59.80 -17.83 -8.69
CA SER A 120 -61.20 -17.54 -8.34
C SER A 120 -62.13 -17.45 -9.54
N PHE A 121 -61.58 -17.25 -10.74
CA PHE A 121 -62.36 -17.15 -11.98
C PHE A 121 -62.47 -18.49 -12.71
N ARG A 122 -61.50 -19.40 -12.51
CA ARG A 122 -61.42 -20.71 -13.18
C ARG A 122 -61.07 -21.85 -12.20
N PRO A 123 -61.91 -22.11 -11.19
CA PRO A 123 -61.62 -23.14 -10.18
C PRO A 123 -61.47 -24.55 -10.77
N ASP A 124 -62.16 -24.85 -11.88
CA ASP A 124 -62.01 -26.13 -12.58
C ASP A 124 -60.60 -26.32 -13.17
N SER A 125 -59.93 -25.22 -13.54
CA SER A 125 -58.56 -25.26 -14.05
C SER A 125 -57.56 -25.69 -12.97
N ASP A 126 -57.78 -25.22 -11.74
CA ASP A 126 -57.02 -25.63 -10.56
C ASP A 126 -57.30 -27.10 -10.20
N ALA A 127 -58.54 -27.56 -10.35
CA ALA A 127 -58.91 -28.96 -10.13
C ALA A 127 -58.17 -29.90 -11.10
N VAL A 128 -58.10 -29.56 -12.39
CA VAL A 128 -57.36 -30.35 -13.40
C VAL A 128 -55.88 -30.52 -13.02
N LEU A 129 -55.19 -29.44 -12.68
CA LEU A 129 -53.78 -29.51 -12.28
C LEU A 129 -53.59 -30.36 -11.01
N ARG A 130 -54.48 -30.21 -10.03
CA ARG A 130 -54.45 -30.96 -8.78
C ARG A 130 -54.64 -32.46 -9.02
N ASP A 131 -55.60 -32.84 -9.84
CA ASP A 131 -55.87 -34.25 -10.16
C ASP A 131 -54.72 -34.90 -10.92
N ILE A 132 -54.17 -34.22 -11.93
CA ILE A 132 -52.98 -34.70 -12.65
C ILE A 132 -51.77 -34.81 -11.71
N ALA A 133 -51.58 -33.85 -10.81
CA ALA A 133 -50.48 -33.89 -9.87
C ALA A 133 -50.55 -35.09 -8.91
N ARG A 134 -51.75 -35.55 -8.53
CA ARG A 134 -51.95 -36.74 -7.66
C ARG A 134 -51.41 -38.02 -8.30
N GLU A 135 -51.43 -38.11 -9.63
CA GLU A 135 -51.02 -39.31 -10.37
C GLU A 135 -49.50 -39.40 -10.61
N HIS A 136 -48.76 -38.33 -10.32
CA HIS A 136 -47.34 -38.23 -10.67
C HIS A 136 -46.46 -37.84 -9.47
N SER A 137 -45.57 -38.75 -9.05
CA SER A 137 -44.64 -38.53 -7.93
C SER A 137 -43.35 -37.81 -8.32
N ASN A 138 -43.10 -37.58 -9.60
CA ASN A 138 -41.89 -36.94 -10.14
C ASN A 138 -42.09 -35.44 -10.43
N LEU A 139 -43.16 -34.84 -9.92
CA LEU A 139 -43.45 -33.40 -10.05
C LEU A 139 -42.90 -32.62 -8.85
N PHE A 140 -42.36 -31.44 -9.15
CA PHE A 140 -41.77 -30.55 -8.15
C PHE A 140 -42.29 -29.13 -8.35
N PHE A 141 -42.89 -28.58 -7.30
CA PHE A 141 -43.47 -27.25 -7.32
C PHE A 141 -42.71 -26.30 -6.40
N PRO A 142 -42.55 -25.02 -6.79
CA PRO A 142 -41.75 -24.10 -6.02
C PRO A 142 -42.51 -23.61 -4.79
N SER A 143 -41.77 -23.32 -3.74
CA SER A 143 -42.23 -22.54 -2.59
C SER A 143 -41.31 -21.36 -2.38
N LEU A 144 -41.78 -20.32 -1.70
CA LEU A 144 -40.99 -19.13 -1.40
C LEU A 144 -41.03 -18.84 0.10
N LEU A 145 -39.85 -18.72 0.71
CA LEU A 145 -39.70 -18.23 2.08
C LEU A 145 -39.75 -16.71 2.07
N LEU A 146 -40.67 -16.13 2.84
CA LEU A 146 -40.82 -14.68 2.99
C LEU A 146 -40.02 -14.19 4.20
N ALA A 147 -39.50 -12.97 4.10
CA ALA A 147 -38.80 -12.32 5.22
C ALA A 147 -39.77 -11.85 6.31
N ASP A 148 -40.98 -11.51 5.91
CA ASP A 148 -42.08 -11.02 6.74
C ASP A 148 -43.39 -11.76 6.42
N GLY A 149 -44.37 -11.62 7.30
CA GLY A 149 -45.68 -12.25 7.16
C GLY A 149 -46.02 -13.21 8.28
N LYS A 150 -47.27 -13.69 8.27
CA LYS A 150 -47.78 -14.62 9.28
C LYS A 150 -47.20 -16.02 9.03
N GLY A 151 -46.31 -16.47 9.92
CA GLY A 151 -45.72 -17.79 9.83
C GLY A 151 -46.69 -18.91 10.18
N ALA A 152 -46.58 -20.04 9.48
CA ALA A 152 -47.21 -21.30 9.86
C ALA A 152 -46.21 -22.15 10.67
N PRO A 153 -46.67 -22.96 11.66
CA PRO A 153 -45.80 -23.90 12.37
C PRO A 153 -45.12 -24.87 11.39
N LEU A 154 -43.80 -24.94 11.43
CA LEU A 154 -43.02 -25.80 10.52
C LEU A 154 -43.33 -27.29 10.72
N GLN A 155 -43.65 -27.68 11.96
CA GLN A 155 -44.07 -29.03 12.29
C GLN A 155 -45.43 -29.43 11.67
N ALA A 156 -46.24 -28.45 11.26
CA ALA A 156 -47.53 -28.71 10.61
C ALA A 156 -47.41 -28.86 9.09
N LEU A 157 -46.23 -28.63 8.52
CA LEU A 157 -46.00 -28.84 7.09
C LEU A 157 -46.01 -30.34 6.75
N PRO A 158 -46.55 -30.73 5.59
CA PRO A 158 -46.66 -32.13 5.22
C PRO A 158 -45.29 -32.77 4.95
N PRO A 159 -45.13 -34.09 5.17
CA PRO A 159 -43.87 -34.80 4.89
C PRO A 159 -43.36 -34.65 3.45
N SER A 160 -44.27 -34.48 2.49
CA SER A 160 -43.99 -34.23 1.07
C SER A 160 -43.09 -33.01 0.81
N PHE A 161 -43.17 -31.97 1.66
CA PHE A 161 -42.32 -30.78 1.55
C PHE A 161 -40.84 -31.10 1.83
N GLY A 162 -40.55 -32.24 2.46
CA GLY A 162 -39.18 -32.73 2.63
C GLY A 162 -38.37 -32.01 3.72
N LEU A 163 -39.04 -31.45 4.74
CA LEU A 163 -38.37 -30.84 5.89
C LEU A 163 -37.50 -31.86 6.63
N ARG A 164 -36.35 -31.41 7.11
CA ARG A 164 -35.49 -32.18 8.01
C ARG A 164 -35.39 -31.50 9.37
N ARG A 165 -35.73 -32.24 10.43
CA ARG A 165 -35.57 -31.80 11.81
C ARG A 165 -34.12 -32.03 12.26
N THR A 166 -33.41 -31.00 12.68
CA THR A 166 -32.08 -31.14 13.31
C THR A 166 -32.21 -31.28 14.83
N GLN A 167 -31.10 -31.60 15.52
CA GLN A 167 -31.07 -31.67 16.99
C GLN A 167 -31.40 -30.33 17.66
N GLN A 168 -31.20 -29.20 16.97
CA GLN A 168 -31.48 -27.86 17.48
C GLN A 168 -32.88 -27.37 17.10
N ALA A 169 -33.70 -28.21 16.47
CA ALA A 169 -35.02 -27.83 15.99
C ALA A 169 -35.99 -27.53 17.14
N ARG A 170 -36.50 -26.29 17.17
CA ARG A 170 -37.56 -25.89 18.10
C ARG A 170 -38.94 -26.30 17.61
N GLU A 171 -39.84 -26.63 18.53
CA GLU A 171 -41.21 -27.07 18.21
C GLU A 171 -42.14 -25.89 17.87
N ASP A 172 -41.89 -24.73 18.47
CA ASP A 172 -42.61 -23.47 18.20
C ASP A 172 -42.11 -22.75 16.94
N ALA A 173 -41.24 -23.37 16.15
CA ALA A 173 -40.67 -22.77 14.96
C ALA A 173 -41.75 -22.52 13.89
N THR A 174 -41.89 -21.26 13.48
CA THR A 174 -42.78 -20.85 12.39
C THR A 174 -42.01 -20.26 11.21
N ALA A 175 -42.53 -20.40 9.99
CA ALA A 175 -42.03 -19.69 8.81
C ALA A 175 -43.17 -19.16 7.95
N ALA A 176 -43.00 -17.96 7.41
CA ALA A 176 -43.90 -17.39 6.40
C ALA A 176 -43.51 -17.97 5.03
N LEU A 177 -44.39 -18.78 4.46
CA LEU A 177 -44.13 -19.51 3.22
C LEU A 177 -45.26 -19.26 2.22
N LEU A 178 -44.91 -18.96 0.98
CA LEU A 178 -45.79 -19.19 -0.16
C LEU A 178 -45.59 -20.62 -0.60
N VAL A 179 -46.61 -21.45 -0.40
CA VAL A 179 -46.66 -22.87 -0.76
C VAL A 179 -47.61 -23.06 -1.94
N PRO A 180 -47.54 -24.16 -2.70
CA PRO A 180 -48.43 -24.39 -3.84
C PRO A 180 -49.85 -24.76 -3.37
N LEU A 181 -50.62 -23.79 -2.89
CA LEU A 181 -51.96 -23.96 -2.30
C LEU A 181 -53.00 -24.56 -3.26
N VAL A 182 -52.76 -24.47 -4.57
CA VAL A 182 -53.61 -25.11 -5.59
C VAL A 182 -53.53 -26.64 -5.50
N LEU A 183 -52.43 -27.18 -5.00
CA LEU A 183 -52.17 -28.61 -4.92
C LEU A 183 -52.53 -29.19 -3.55
N ASP A 184 -52.79 -30.50 -3.53
CA ASP A 184 -52.92 -31.23 -2.29
C ASP A 184 -51.60 -31.24 -1.51
N GLN A 185 -51.70 -31.28 -0.18
CA GLN A 185 -50.54 -31.32 0.71
C GLN A 185 -49.60 -32.49 0.41
N THR A 186 -50.12 -33.63 -0.09
CA THR A 186 -49.30 -34.77 -0.53
C THR A 186 -48.39 -34.45 -1.72
N ASN A 187 -48.74 -33.44 -2.51
CA ASN A 187 -48.06 -33.01 -3.74
C ASN A 187 -47.29 -31.69 -3.56
N TRP A 188 -47.09 -31.24 -2.33
CA TRP A 188 -46.18 -30.12 -2.01
C TRP A 188 -44.70 -30.51 -2.10
N GLN A 189 -44.40 -31.63 -2.78
CA GLN A 189 -43.06 -32.02 -3.15
C GLN A 189 -42.44 -30.93 -4.02
N GLY A 190 -41.24 -30.52 -3.65
CA GLY A 190 -40.66 -29.29 -4.20
C GLY A 190 -39.59 -28.73 -3.29
N GLY A 191 -39.45 -27.41 -3.33
CA GLY A 191 -38.55 -26.71 -2.43
C GLY A 191 -38.50 -25.22 -2.68
N LEU A 192 -37.69 -24.55 -1.88
CA LEU A 192 -37.53 -23.10 -1.93
C LEU A 192 -36.81 -22.65 -3.21
N ILE A 193 -37.33 -21.61 -3.85
CA ILE A 193 -36.72 -20.91 -5.00
C ILE A 193 -36.10 -19.56 -4.63
N ASN A 194 -35.84 -19.34 -3.34
CA ASN A 194 -35.26 -18.10 -2.85
C ASN A 194 -33.88 -17.83 -3.50
N PHE A 195 -33.78 -16.70 -4.21
CA PHE A 195 -32.52 -16.26 -4.79
C PHE A 195 -31.66 -15.55 -3.73
N GLU A 196 -30.51 -16.14 -3.42
CA GLU A 196 -29.54 -15.56 -2.49
C GLU A 196 -28.53 -14.70 -3.24
N LYS A 197 -28.34 -13.47 -2.74
CA LYS A 197 -27.40 -12.50 -3.28
C LYS A 197 -26.23 -12.35 -2.33
N ASP A 198 -25.03 -12.31 -2.87
CA ASP A 198 -23.85 -11.89 -2.10
C ASP A 198 -23.92 -10.36 -1.83
N ASN A 199 -22.98 -9.84 -1.03
CA ASN A 199 -22.92 -8.42 -0.62
C ASN A 199 -22.88 -7.40 -1.79
N ASP A 200 -22.55 -7.85 -3.00
CA ASP A 200 -22.55 -7.05 -4.22
C ASP A 200 -23.75 -7.32 -5.15
N LEU A 201 -24.80 -7.92 -4.60
CA LEU A 201 -26.10 -8.18 -5.24
C LEU A 201 -26.07 -9.22 -6.38
N ARG A 202 -24.98 -10.00 -6.50
CA ARG A 202 -24.88 -11.10 -7.48
C ARG A 202 -25.09 -12.46 -6.83
N GLY A 203 -25.75 -13.37 -7.53
CA GLY A 203 -25.91 -14.76 -7.14
C GLY A 203 -24.74 -15.59 -7.64
N ARG A 204 -23.94 -16.14 -6.71
CA ARG A 204 -22.83 -17.07 -7.01
C ARG A 204 -23.03 -18.44 -6.40
N HIS A 205 -24.02 -18.56 -5.52
CA HIS A 205 -24.23 -19.71 -4.67
C HIS A 205 -25.63 -20.25 -4.86
N ALA A 206 -25.76 -21.57 -4.77
CA ALA A 206 -27.05 -22.23 -4.63
C ALA A 206 -27.20 -22.72 -3.18
N ARG A 207 -28.23 -22.23 -2.49
CA ARG A 207 -28.60 -22.74 -1.18
C ARG A 207 -29.34 -24.06 -1.35
N LEU A 208 -28.87 -25.09 -0.68
CA LEU A 208 -29.49 -26.42 -0.69
C LEU A 208 -30.53 -26.57 0.42
N TYR A 209 -30.30 -25.89 1.54
CA TYR A 209 -31.21 -25.88 2.68
C TYR A 209 -31.26 -24.50 3.34
N HIS A 210 -32.46 -24.00 3.61
CA HIS A 210 -32.68 -22.88 4.52
C HIS A 210 -32.90 -23.43 5.93
N THR A 211 -32.15 -22.92 6.90
CA THR A 211 -32.33 -23.31 8.30
C THR A 211 -33.16 -22.26 9.01
N VAL A 212 -34.32 -22.67 9.53
CA VAL A 212 -35.23 -21.83 10.33
C VAL A 212 -35.42 -22.49 11.69
N ASN A 213 -34.87 -21.90 12.75
CA ASN A 213 -34.96 -22.41 14.13
C ASN A 213 -34.64 -23.92 14.25
N GLY A 214 -33.60 -24.38 13.55
CA GLY A 214 -33.13 -25.77 13.52
C GLY A 214 -33.91 -26.71 12.59
N TRP A 215 -34.91 -26.22 11.85
CA TRP A 215 -35.52 -26.97 10.74
C TRP A 215 -34.82 -26.64 9.42
N GLN A 216 -34.53 -27.65 8.62
CA GLN A 216 -33.95 -27.50 7.28
C GLN A 216 -35.03 -27.66 6.22
N LEU A 217 -35.31 -26.58 5.50
CA LEU A 217 -36.21 -26.53 4.35
C LEU A 217 -35.37 -26.70 3.07
N PRO A 218 -35.62 -27.72 2.24
CA PRO A 218 -34.84 -27.94 1.04
C PRO A 218 -35.14 -26.88 -0.04
N SER A 219 -34.16 -26.57 -0.87
CA SER A 219 -34.40 -25.83 -2.11
C SER A 219 -34.95 -26.73 -3.22
N LEU A 220 -35.57 -26.12 -4.23
CA LEU A 220 -36.14 -26.85 -5.36
C LEU A 220 -35.07 -27.69 -6.07
N SER A 221 -33.88 -27.11 -6.34
CA SER A 221 -32.76 -27.82 -6.97
C SER A 221 -32.25 -28.99 -6.13
N ALA A 222 -32.20 -28.84 -4.81
CA ALA A 222 -31.78 -29.92 -3.90
C ALA A 222 -32.80 -31.07 -3.89
N SER A 223 -34.10 -30.78 -3.83
CA SER A 223 -35.15 -31.79 -3.85
C SER A 223 -35.16 -32.57 -5.16
N MET A 224 -35.06 -31.88 -6.30
CA MET A 224 -35.02 -32.51 -7.62
C MET A 224 -33.77 -33.37 -7.81
N ALA A 225 -32.59 -32.84 -7.46
CA ALA A 225 -31.35 -33.59 -7.57
C ALA A 225 -31.37 -34.87 -6.71
N ARG A 226 -31.89 -34.79 -5.48
CA ARG A 226 -32.03 -35.95 -4.59
C ARG A 226 -32.97 -37.00 -5.17
N PHE A 227 -34.11 -36.58 -5.72
CA PHE A 227 -35.07 -37.49 -6.35
C PHE A 227 -34.47 -38.20 -7.57
N ALA A 228 -33.66 -37.48 -8.36
CA ALA A 228 -32.89 -38.04 -9.46
C ALA A 228 -31.71 -38.95 -9.01
N GLY A 229 -31.61 -39.29 -7.72
CA GLY A 229 -30.60 -40.20 -7.18
C GLY A 229 -29.28 -39.55 -6.79
N THR A 230 -29.18 -38.21 -6.80
CA THR A 230 -27.94 -37.51 -6.46
C THR A 230 -27.73 -37.45 -4.94
N THR A 231 -26.52 -37.77 -4.49
CA THR A 231 -26.12 -37.54 -3.10
C THR A 231 -25.74 -36.08 -2.91
N LEU A 232 -26.49 -35.38 -2.06
CA LEU A 232 -26.26 -33.95 -1.80
C LEU A 232 -25.10 -33.74 -0.83
N PRO A 233 -24.30 -32.67 -0.98
CA PRO A 233 -23.28 -32.34 0.01
C PRO A 233 -23.90 -31.98 1.35
N ALA A 234 -23.12 -32.16 2.42
CA ALA A 234 -23.54 -31.82 3.78
C ALA A 234 -23.64 -30.30 4.01
N THR A 235 -23.02 -29.49 3.16
CA THR A 235 -23.04 -28.03 3.28
C THR A 235 -24.40 -27.49 2.85
N PRO A 236 -24.94 -26.48 3.57
CA PRO A 236 -26.23 -25.88 3.22
C PRO A 236 -26.15 -24.97 1.99
N LEU A 237 -24.94 -24.64 1.54
CA LEU A 237 -24.64 -23.71 0.46
C LEU A 237 -23.50 -24.30 -0.39
N VAL A 238 -23.59 -24.14 -1.71
CA VAL A 238 -22.53 -24.51 -2.66
C VAL A 238 -22.29 -23.36 -3.63
N ARG A 239 -21.03 -23.12 -4.03
CA ARG A 239 -20.71 -22.17 -5.09
C ARG A 239 -20.92 -22.82 -6.45
N LEU A 240 -21.65 -22.12 -7.32
CA LEU A 240 -21.98 -22.63 -8.64
C LEU A 240 -20.75 -22.61 -9.57
N ASN A 241 -20.61 -23.67 -10.35
CA ASN A 241 -19.63 -23.81 -11.42
C ASN A 241 -20.33 -23.61 -12.76
N TRP A 242 -20.36 -22.35 -13.20
CA TRP A 242 -21.18 -21.86 -14.29
C TRP A 242 -20.82 -22.48 -15.65
N TYR A 243 -21.78 -22.40 -16.57
CA TYR A 243 -21.64 -22.82 -17.96
C TYR A 243 -21.69 -21.59 -18.88
N GLY A 244 -20.90 -21.60 -19.95
CA GLY A 244 -20.77 -20.45 -20.86
C GLY A 244 -21.89 -20.36 -21.90
N THR A 245 -22.67 -21.44 -22.03
CA THR A 245 -23.84 -21.51 -22.89
C THR A 245 -25.09 -21.82 -22.05
N PRO A 246 -26.28 -21.34 -22.45
CA PRO A 246 -27.54 -21.76 -21.84
C PRO A 246 -27.72 -23.29 -21.89
N PRO A 247 -28.53 -23.88 -21.00
CA PRO A 247 -28.90 -25.28 -21.09
C PRO A 247 -29.68 -25.57 -22.37
N ARG A 248 -29.86 -26.86 -22.67
CA ARG A 248 -30.77 -27.29 -23.74
C ARG A 248 -32.15 -26.70 -23.47
N THR A 249 -32.56 -25.76 -24.32
CA THR A 249 -33.80 -24.99 -24.15
C THR A 249 -34.81 -25.36 -25.23
N ILE A 250 -36.04 -25.61 -24.83
CA ILE A 250 -37.18 -25.93 -25.71
C ILE A 250 -38.28 -24.90 -25.41
N PRO A 251 -38.80 -24.15 -26.39
CA PRO A 251 -39.93 -23.26 -26.16
C PRO A 251 -41.15 -24.05 -25.67
N TYR A 252 -41.82 -23.55 -24.64
CA TYR A 252 -43.03 -24.16 -24.06
C TYR A 252 -44.07 -24.44 -25.14
N ALA A 253 -44.33 -23.48 -26.03
CA ALA A 253 -45.33 -23.63 -27.10
C ALA A 253 -44.98 -24.76 -28.08
N ASP A 254 -43.69 -24.92 -28.42
CA ASP A 254 -43.26 -25.96 -29.34
C ASP A 254 -43.46 -27.34 -28.72
N LEU A 255 -43.12 -27.51 -27.44
CA LEU A 255 -43.34 -28.76 -26.72
C LEU A 255 -44.84 -29.06 -26.55
N PHE A 256 -45.64 -28.05 -26.23
CA PHE A 256 -47.09 -28.18 -26.09
C PHE A 256 -47.73 -28.63 -27.42
N ALA A 257 -47.39 -27.98 -28.53
CA ALA A 257 -47.87 -28.36 -29.86
C ALA A 257 -47.37 -29.74 -30.31
N ASP A 258 -46.11 -30.09 -30.00
CA ASP A 258 -45.54 -31.39 -30.31
C ASP A 258 -46.31 -32.54 -29.65
N MET A 259 -46.74 -32.37 -28.41
CA MET A 259 -47.50 -33.40 -27.69
C MET A 259 -48.93 -33.59 -28.20
N ALA A 260 -49.49 -32.57 -28.87
CA ALA A 260 -50.78 -32.67 -29.56
C ALA A 260 -50.67 -33.34 -30.94
N SER A 261 -49.45 -33.51 -31.48
CA SER A 261 -49.20 -34.18 -32.77
C SER A 261 -49.43 -35.69 -32.69
N GLU A 262 -49.89 -36.29 -33.79
CA GLU A 262 -49.96 -37.76 -33.94
C GLU A 262 -48.58 -38.42 -33.83
N ARG A 263 -47.50 -37.69 -34.16
CA ARG A 263 -46.11 -38.16 -34.13
C ARG A 263 -45.22 -37.11 -33.46
N PRO A 264 -45.16 -37.11 -32.11
CA PRO A 264 -44.31 -36.17 -31.38
C PRO A 264 -42.83 -36.47 -31.65
N VAL A 265 -42.05 -35.42 -31.90
CA VAL A 265 -40.61 -35.47 -32.19
C VAL A 265 -39.81 -34.90 -31.02
N ILE A 266 -40.33 -33.89 -30.33
CA ILE A 266 -39.64 -33.21 -29.23
C ILE A 266 -39.80 -34.00 -27.93
N ALA A 267 -41.03 -34.31 -27.52
CA ALA A 267 -41.32 -34.94 -26.23
C ALA A 267 -40.59 -36.28 -26.00
N PRO A 268 -40.42 -37.18 -26.99
CA PRO A 268 -39.65 -38.42 -26.82
C PRO A 268 -38.18 -38.20 -26.44
N THR A 269 -37.61 -37.05 -26.80
CA THR A 269 -36.21 -36.71 -26.49
C THR A 269 -35.97 -36.29 -25.04
N LEU A 270 -37.05 -36.21 -24.23
CA LEU A 270 -37.03 -35.86 -22.81
C LEU A 270 -37.04 -37.09 -21.89
N LYS A 271 -37.01 -38.30 -22.46
CA LYS A 271 -36.89 -39.52 -21.68
C LYS A 271 -35.65 -39.49 -20.78
N ASN A 272 -35.81 -39.84 -19.51
CA ASN A 272 -34.77 -39.81 -18.47
C ASN A 272 -34.13 -38.44 -18.20
N SER A 273 -34.70 -37.35 -18.73
CA SER A 273 -34.20 -36.00 -18.48
C SER A 273 -34.80 -35.39 -17.21
N ILE A 274 -34.12 -34.39 -16.66
CA ILE A 274 -34.68 -33.49 -15.66
C ILE A 274 -35.19 -32.25 -16.40
N VAL A 275 -36.49 -32.03 -16.35
CA VAL A 275 -37.18 -30.94 -17.06
C VAL A 275 -37.48 -29.81 -16.07
N ILE A 276 -37.06 -28.59 -16.40
CA ILE A 276 -37.41 -27.37 -15.67
C ILE A 276 -38.29 -26.52 -16.56
N ILE A 277 -39.48 -26.16 -16.09
CA ILE A 277 -40.40 -25.25 -16.77
C ILE A 277 -40.30 -23.90 -16.08
N GLY A 278 -39.83 -22.87 -16.78
CA GLY A 278 -39.54 -21.57 -16.17
C GLY A 278 -39.57 -20.39 -17.13
N ALA A 279 -39.69 -19.20 -16.56
CA ALA A 279 -39.74 -17.94 -17.30
C ALA A 279 -38.36 -17.54 -17.86
N THR A 280 -38.30 -17.22 -19.15
CA THR A 280 -37.11 -16.64 -19.79
C THR A 280 -37.43 -15.38 -20.60
N ALA A 281 -38.71 -15.13 -20.88
CA ALA A 281 -39.16 -13.93 -21.56
C ALA A 281 -38.85 -12.66 -20.74
N PRO A 282 -38.28 -11.60 -21.35
CA PRO A 282 -37.90 -10.41 -20.59
C PRO A 282 -39.04 -9.71 -19.85
N GLY A 283 -40.26 -9.74 -20.40
CA GLY A 283 -41.44 -9.13 -19.78
C GLY A 283 -41.89 -9.79 -18.47
N LEU A 284 -41.41 -11.00 -18.16
CA LEU A 284 -41.74 -11.73 -16.94
C LEU A 284 -40.86 -11.36 -15.75
N ASN A 285 -39.79 -10.57 -15.98
CA ASN A 285 -38.93 -9.97 -14.94
C ASN A 285 -38.27 -10.94 -13.95
N ASP A 286 -37.99 -12.19 -14.35
CA ASP A 286 -37.24 -13.16 -13.54
C ASP A 286 -35.75 -13.25 -13.92
N PHE A 287 -35.11 -12.09 -14.13
CA PHE A 287 -33.66 -12.05 -14.34
C PHE A 287 -32.88 -11.87 -13.04
N ARG A 288 -31.74 -12.54 -12.96
CA ARG A 288 -30.85 -12.55 -11.81
C ARG A 288 -29.44 -12.11 -12.24
N PRO A 289 -28.80 -11.18 -11.50
CA PRO A 289 -27.40 -10.87 -11.72
C PRO A 289 -26.49 -12.02 -11.25
N THR A 290 -25.63 -12.52 -12.13
CA THR A 290 -24.71 -13.65 -11.89
C THR A 290 -23.29 -13.28 -12.36
N PRO A 291 -22.27 -14.13 -12.17
CA PRO A 291 -20.95 -13.93 -12.79
C PRO A 291 -20.98 -13.87 -14.32
N LEU A 292 -21.98 -14.50 -14.97
CA LEU A 292 -22.10 -14.53 -16.43
C LEU A 292 -22.65 -13.21 -17.00
N GLY A 293 -23.53 -12.53 -16.25
CA GLY A 293 -24.17 -11.30 -16.72
C GLY A 293 -25.20 -10.74 -15.75
N ALA A 294 -25.70 -9.55 -16.04
CA ALA A 294 -26.74 -8.91 -15.22
C ALA A 294 -28.15 -9.46 -15.47
N LEU A 295 -28.37 -10.11 -16.62
CA LEU A 295 -29.67 -10.56 -17.11
C LEU A 295 -29.71 -12.08 -17.36
N THR A 296 -29.23 -12.87 -16.40
CA THR A 296 -29.34 -14.34 -16.48
C THR A 296 -30.74 -14.77 -16.04
N PRO A 297 -31.50 -15.56 -16.83
CA PRO A 297 -32.80 -16.08 -16.38
C PRO A 297 -32.70 -16.86 -15.06
N GLY A 298 -33.67 -16.69 -14.16
CA GLY A 298 -33.72 -17.40 -12.87
C GLY A 298 -33.68 -18.91 -13.04
N ALA A 299 -34.46 -19.42 -14.01
CA ALA A 299 -34.51 -20.83 -14.35
C ALA A 299 -33.14 -21.41 -14.79
N GLU A 300 -32.25 -20.61 -15.39
CA GLU A 300 -30.89 -21.05 -15.73
C GLU A 300 -29.99 -21.22 -14.50
N THR A 301 -30.25 -20.45 -13.44
CA THR A 301 -29.56 -20.64 -12.16
C THR A 301 -29.97 -21.97 -11.52
N LEU A 302 -31.26 -22.31 -11.61
CA LEU A 302 -31.79 -23.58 -11.10
C LEU A 302 -31.21 -24.78 -11.88
N THR A 303 -31.20 -24.72 -13.22
CA THR A 303 -30.62 -25.80 -14.03
C THR A 303 -29.12 -25.96 -13.79
N THR A 304 -28.38 -24.85 -13.64
CA THR A 304 -26.95 -24.87 -13.28
C THR A 304 -26.73 -25.55 -11.93
N ALA A 305 -27.54 -25.23 -10.92
CA ALA A 305 -27.44 -25.85 -9.60
C ALA A 305 -27.69 -27.37 -9.65
N ILE A 306 -28.73 -27.81 -10.37
CA ILE A 306 -29.04 -29.24 -10.54
C ILE A 306 -27.89 -29.96 -11.27
N ALA A 307 -27.36 -29.35 -12.33
CA ALA A 307 -26.24 -29.88 -13.09
C ALA A 307 -25.00 -30.04 -12.21
N ASN A 308 -24.67 -29.03 -11.41
CA ASN A 308 -23.50 -29.09 -10.54
C ASN A 308 -23.63 -30.14 -9.44
N LEU A 309 -24.83 -30.26 -8.84
CA LEU A 309 -25.10 -31.27 -7.83
C LEU A 309 -24.94 -32.68 -8.41
N ARG A 310 -25.55 -32.92 -9.58
CA ARG A 310 -25.53 -34.23 -10.23
C ARG A 310 -24.14 -34.65 -10.68
N ASN A 311 -23.37 -33.73 -11.25
CA ASN A 311 -22.02 -34.01 -11.74
C ASN A 311 -20.95 -33.93 -10.64
N HIS A 312 -21.32 -33.54 -9.41
CA HIS A 312 -20.41 -33.32 -8.29
C HIS A 312 -19.29 -32.30 -8.58
N ASP A 313 -19.57 -31.28 -9.40
CA ASP A 313 -18.58 -30.32 -9.92
C ASP A 313 -18.79 -28.87 -9.45
N TRP A 314 -19.58 -28.66 -8.38
CA TRP A 314 -19.68 -27.36 -7.71
C TRP A 314 -18.32 -26.92 -7.14
N LEU A 315 -18.12 -25.60 -7.05
CA LEU A 315 -16.87 -25.05 -6.56
C LEU A 315 -16.82 -25.07 -5.02
N ARG A 316 -15.63 -25.37 -4.49
CA ARG A 316 -15.33 -25.35 -3.06
C ARG A 316 -14.51 -24.12 -2.71
N ASP A 317 -15.05 -23.28 -1.85
CA ASP A 317 -14.34 -22.11 -1.33
C ASP A 317 -13.14 -22.52 -0.48
N VAL A 318 -11.95 -22.01 -0.83
CA VAL A 318 -10.73 -22.24 -0.06
C VAL A 318 -10.37 -20.97 0.71
N PRO A 319 -10.32 -20.99 2.06
CA PRO A 319 -10.10 -19.80 2.88
C PRO A 319 -8.62 -19.39 2.94
N VAL A 320 -7.98 -19.16 1.79
CA VAL A 320 -6.53 -18.90 1.68
C VAL A 320 -6.15 -17.42 1.70
N ARG A 321 -7.11 -16.50 1.65
CA ARG A 321 -6.85 -15.04 1.63
C ARG A 321 -5.86 -14.61 2.71
N TRP A 322 -6.18 -14.89 3.98
CA TRP A 322 -5.36 -14.46 5.11
C TRP A 322 -4.02 -15.22 5.22
N PRO A 323 -3.97 -16.57 5.08
CA PRO A 323 -2.70 -17.28 5.01
C PRO A 323 -1.75 -16.77 3.93
N VAL A 324 -2.24 -16.56 2.70
CA VAL A 324 -1.44 -16.04 1.58
C VAL A 324 -0.94 -14.62 1.89
N LEU A 325 -1.80 -13.74 2.42
CA LEU A 325 -1.39 -12.40 2.83
C LEU A 325 -0.26 -12.44 3.86
N LEU A 326 -0.39 -13.27 4.91
CA LEU A 326 0.64 -13.37 5.95
C LEU A 326 1.99 -13.84 5.40
N ILE A 327 1.99 -14.80 4.47
CA ILE A 327 3.20 -15.26 3.79
C ILE A 327 3.83 -14.12 2.98
N LEU A 328 3.03 -13.38 2.22
CA LEU A 328 3.50 -12.24 1.42
C LEU A 328 4.08 -11.13 2.33
N LEU A 329 3.40 -10.80 3.43
CA LEU A 329 3.87 -9.80 4.39
C LEU A 329 5.15 -10.24 5.09
N ALA A 330 5.29 -11.52 5.45
CA ALA A 330 6.51 -12.06 6.03
C ALA A 330 7.68 -11.97 5.02
N GLY A 331 7.45 -12.33 3.76
CA GLY A 331 8.45 -12.22 2.69
C GLY A 331 8.89 -10.77 2.46
N LEU A 332 7.94 -9.84 2.38
CA LEU A 332 8.23 -8.40 2.26
C LEU A 332 8.98 -7.86 3.48
N GLY A 333 8.50 -8.16 4.69
CA GLY A 333 9.15 -7.76 5.94
C GLY A 333 10.60 -8.27 6.02
N TRP A 334 10.85 -9.51 5.62
CA TRP A 334 12.20 -10.08 5.54
C TRP A 334 13.08 -9.38 4.51
N ALA A 335 12.57 -9.12 3.29
CA ALA A 335 13.33 -8.47 2.23
C ALA A 335 13.79 -7.06 2.64
N PHE A 336 12.89 -6.25 3.21
CA PHE A 336 13.21 -4.91 3.70
C PHE A 336 14.07 -4.93 4.97
N ALA A 337 13.88 -5.88 5.89
CA ALA A 337 14.77 -6.08 7.02
C ALA A 337 16.21 -6.39 6.60
N LYS A 338 16.39 -7.08 5.47
CA LYS A 338 17.70 -7.38 4.86
C LYS A 338 18.22 -6.30 3.91
N ARG A 339 17.59 -5.11 3.88
CA ARG A 339 17.95 -3.98 3.00
C ARG A 339 18.08 -4.42 1.52
N ARG A 340 17.26 -5.37 1.07
CA ARG A 340 17.21 -5.76 -0.34
C ARG A 340 16.71 -4.59 -1.19
N SER A 341 17.16 -4.53 -2.44
CA SER A 341 16.71 -3.50 -3.38
C SER A 341 15.18 -3.52 -3.52
N PRO A 342 14.48 -2.38 -3.36
CA PRO A 342 13.04 -2.30 -3.58
C PRO A 342 12.65 -2.78 -4.98
N LEU A 343 13.43 -2.44 -6.01
CA LEU A 343 13.17 -2.83 -7.39
C LEU A 343 13.16 -4.37 -7.57
N GLN A 344 14.16 -5.07 -7.04
CA GLN A 344 14.22 -6.53 -7.09
C GLN A 344 13.06 -7.18 -6.31
N THR A 345 12.72 -6.60 -5.16
CA THR A 345 11.60 -7.07 -4.32
C THR A 345 10.26 -6.88 -5.03
N GLY A 346 10.05 -5.74 -5.68
CA GLY A 346 8.85 -5.46 -6.48
C GLY A 346 8.74 -6.37 -7.69
N LEU A 347 9.84 -6.65 -8.40
CA LEU A 347 9.85 -7.58 -9.52
C LEU A 347 9.47 -9.01 -9.08
N LEU A 348 10.03 -9.48 -7.95
CA LEU A 348 9.66 -10.78 -7.39
C LEU A 348 8.18 -10.80 -6.98
N LEU A 349 7.67 -9.74 -6.36
CA LEU A 349 6.24 -9.64 -6.01
C LEU A 349 5.34 -9.67 -7.26
N SER A 350 5.75 -9.06 -8.38
CA SER A 350 5.05 -9.15 -9.66
C SER A 350 5.00 -10.58 -10.19
N VAL A 351 6.12 -11.32 -10.15
CA VAL A 351 6.15 -12.72 -10.56
C VAL A 351 5.23 -13.57 -9.67
N ILE A 352 5.30 -13.41 -8.35
CA ILE A 352 4.42 -14.10 -7.40
C ILE A 352 2.95 -13.76 -7.66
N THR A 353 2.65 -12.49 -7.97
CA THR A 353 1.29 -12.03 -8.32
C THR A 353 0.76 -12.81 -9.53
N VAL A 354 1.53 -12.88 -10.61
CA VAL A 354 1.14 -13.62 -11.82
C VAL A 354 0.93 -15.11 -11.51
N LEU A 355 1.83 -15.74 -10.75
CA LEU A 355 1.72 -17.15 -10.38
C LEU A 355 0.49 -17.44 -9.51
N LEU A 356 0.17 -16.56 -8.55
CA LEU A 356 -1.01 -16.72 -7.69
C LEU A 356 -2.31 -16.51 -8.47
N LEU A 357 -2.36 -15.56 -9.41
CA LEU A 357 -3.51 -15.37 -10.29
C LEU A 357 -3.70 -16.55 -11.23
N ALA A 358 -2.62 -17.03 -11.86
CA ALA A 358 -2.68 -18.22 -12.72
C ALA A 358 -3.08 -19.47 -11.94
N GLY A 359 -2.56 -19.65 -10.72
CA GLY A 359 -2.94 -20.74 -9.83
C GLY A 359 -4.39 -20.66 -9.37
N SER A 360 -4.90 -19.47 -9.04
CA SER A 360 -6.31 -19.23 -8.70
C SER A 360 -7.23 -19.56 -9.88
N TYR A 361 -6.88 -19.15 -11.10
CA TYR A 361 -7.62 -19.51 -12.30
C TYR A 361 -7.58 -21.02 -12.58
N GLY A 362 -6.40 -21.65 -12.50
CA GLY A 362 -6.23 -23.09 -12.70
C GLY A 362 -6.97 -23.94 -11.67
N ALA A 363 -7.10 -23.44 -10.43
CA ALA A 363 -7.83 -24.12 -9.35
C ALA A 363 -9.33 -24.31 -9.66
N LEU A 364 -9.93 -23.47 -10.50
CA LEU A 364 -11.31 -23.65 -10.96
C LEU A 364 -11.51 -24.98 -11.69
N GLY A 365 -10.51 -25.40 -12.50
CA GLY A 365 -10.52 -26.70 -13.17
C GLY A 365 -10.40 -27.89 -12.22
N LEU A 366 -9.98 -27.66 -10.97
CA LEU A 366 -9.96 -28.65 -9.87
C LEU A 366 -11.15 -28.49 -8.92
N HIS A 367 -12.15 -27.69 -9.31
CA HIS A 367 -13.35 -27.37 -8.54
C HIS A 367 -13.08 -26.60 -7.24
N PHE A 368 -12.00 -25.80 -7.20
CA PHE A 368 -11.66 -24.93 -6.07
C PHE A 368 -11.77 -23.46 -6.44
N TYR A 369 -12.41 -22.67 -5.60
CA TYR A 369 -12.43 -21.21 -5.71
C TYR A 369 -11.42 -20.60 -4.73
N VAL A 370 -10.40 -19.92 -5.27
CA VAL A 370 -9.28 -19.38 -4.51
C VAL A 370 -9.25 -17.84 -4.61
N PRO A 371 -9.75 -17.11 -3.60
CA PRO A 371 -9.75 -15.65 -3.61
C PRO A 371 -8.36 -15.09 -3.29
N ALA A 372 -7.64 -14.62 -4.30
CA ALA A 372 -6.28 -14.09 -4.18
C ALA A 372 -6.17 -12.56 -4.32
N GLY A 373 -7.18 -11.90 -4.89
CA GLY A 373 -7.15 -10.49 -5.25
C GLY A 373 -6.91 -9.57 -4.05
N ALA A 374 -7.68 -9.70 -2.98
CA ALA A 374 -7.55 -8.88 -1.79
C ALA A 374 -6.18 -9.02 -1.12
N ALA A 375 -5.67 -10.25 -1.01
CA ALA A 375 -4.36 -10.52 -0.43
C ALA A 375 -3.23 -9.86 -1.26
N LEU A 376 -3.32 -9.96 -2.59
CA LEU A 376 -2.38 -9.32 -3.50
C LEU A 376 -2.46 -7.79 -3.41
N THR A 377 -3.65 -7.20 -3.35
CA THR A 377 -3.82 -5.75 -3.18
C THR A 377 -3.15 -5.26 -1.89
N LEU A 378 -3.42 -5.92 -0.76
CA LEU A 378 -2.80 -5.56 0.51
C LEU A 378 -1.28 -5.76 0.51
N ALA A 379 -0.77 -6.79 -0.16
CA ALA A 379 0.67 -7.00 -0.31
C ALA A 379 1.33 -5.87 -1.13
N TRP A 380 0.70 -5.40 -2.21
CA TRP A 380 1.18 -4.26 -2.99
C TRP A 380 1.14 -2.94 -2.20
N MET A 381 0.11 -2.73 -1.39
CA MET A 381 0.05 -1.59 -0.46
C MET A 381 1.16 -1.65 0.58
N ALA A 382 1.41 -2.83 1.17
CA ALA A 382 2.50 -3.06 2.11
C ALA A 382 3.86 -2.78 1.47
N TYR A 383 4.09 -3.28 0.25
CA TYR A 383 5.30 -3.01 -0.52
C TYR A 383 5.51 -1.50 -0.73
N GLY A 384 4.45 -0.76 -1.09
CA GLY A 384 4.52 0.70 -1.24
C GLY A 384 4.90 1.42 0.05
N LEU A 385 4.23 1.08 1.17
CA LEU A 385 4.53 1.66 2.48
C LEU A 385 5.97 1.37 2.94
N LEU A 386 6.43 0.13 2.76
CA LEU A 386 7.80 -0.28 3.10
C LEU A 386 8.85 0.41 2.21
N THR A 387 8.56 0.59 0.93
CA THR A 387 9.44 1.32 0.00
C THR A 387 9.57 2.78 0.41
N LEU A 388 8.46 3.44 0.75
CA LEU A 388 8.47 4.81 1.25
C LEU A 388 9.29 4.89 2.54
N GLU A 389 9.05 4.00 3.51
CA GLU A 389 9.78 3.99 4.78
C GLU A 389 11.30 3.81 4.57
N ALA A 390 11.69 2.90 3.67
CA ALA A 390 13.08 2.66 3.31
C ALA A 390 13.74 3.90 2.67
N GLN A 391 13.07 4.57 1.72
CA GLN A 391 13.58 5.80 1.10
C GLN A 391 13.69 6.96 2.08
N TRP A 392 12.70 7.12 2.96
CA TRP A 392 12.71 8.15 3.99
C TRP A 392 13.87 7.93 4.98
N ARG A 393 14.13 6.68 5.34
CA ARG A 393 15.28 6.31 6.17
C ARG A 393 16.60 6.61 5.47
N GLU A 394 16.75 6.20 4.23
CA GLU A 394 17.96 6.45 3.44
C GLU A 394 18.25 7.95 3.29
N ARG A 395 17.22 8.77 3.04
CA ARG A 395 17.34 10.24 3.01
C ARG A 395 17.80 10.80 4.34
N ARG A 396 17.19 10.38 5.46
CA ARG A 396 17.59 10.83 6.81
C ARG A 396 19.02 10.42 7.17
N GLU A 397 19.41 9.18 6.85
CA GLU A 397 20.77 8.69 7.06
C GLU A 397 21.77 9.53 6.24
N ARG A 398 21.44 9.85 4.97
CA ARG A 398 22.25 10.72 4.11
C ARG A 398 22.36 12.14 4.64
N GLU A 399 21.25 12.77 5.02
CA GLU A 399 21.23 14.13 5.57
C GLU A 399 22.03 14.21 6.88
N ALA A 400 21.89 13.22 7.77
CA ALA A 400 22.66 13.15 9.00
C ALA A 400 24.17 13.02 8.73
N ALA A 401 24.56 12.20 7.75
CA ALA A 401 25.95 12.09 7.33
C ALA A 401 26.49 13.41 6.77
N VAL A 402 25.74 14.09 5.90
CA VAL A 402 26.11 15.41 5.35
C VAL A 402 26.28 16.45 6.46
N MET A 403 25.37 16.48 7.43
CA MET A 403 25.46 17.39 8.58
C MET A 403 26.67 17.11 9.47
N LEU A 404 27.12 15.86 9.57
CA LEU A 404 28.36 15.50 10.24
C LEU A 404 29.58 16.06 9.49
N PHE A 405 29.62 15.90 8.16
CA PHE A 405 30.72 16.43 7.33
C PHE A 405 30.83 17.96 7.40
N ARG A 406 29.70 18.69 7.47
CA ARG A 406 29.68 20.15 7.65
C ARG A 406 30.37 20.65 8.93
N ARG A 407 30.62 19.78 9.92
CA ARG A 407 31.37 20.15 11.12
C ARG A 407 32.89 20.14 10.94
N PHE A 408 33.37 19.47 9.89
CA PHE A 408 34.80 19.23 9.67
C PHE A 408 35.34 19.88 8.40
N LEU A 409 34.46 20.34 7.50
CA LEU A 409 34.82 20.90 6.20
C LEU A 409 34.04 22.19 5.93
N ASP A 410 34.64 23.09 5.14
CA ASP A 410 33.97 24.32 4.69
C ASP A 410 32.61 23.99 4.04
N PRO A 411 31.53 24.72 4.36
CA PRO A 411 30.19 24.46 3.83
C PRO A 411 30.14 24.40 2.30
N ARG A 412 30.95 25.19 1.60
CA ARG A 412 31.00 25.23 0.13
C ARG A 412 31.58 23.94 -0.46
N VAL A 413 32.58 23.37 0.20
CA VAL A 413 33.19 22.09 -0.19
C VAL A 413 32.22 20.94 0.05
N VAL A 414 31.49 20.95 1.16
CA VAL A 414 30.47 19.93 1.45
C VAL A 414 29.30 20.02 0.47
N ASP A 415 28.85 21.22 0.13
CA ASP A 415 27.77 21.41 -0.85
C ASP A 415 28.19 21.00 -2.27
N GLU A 416 29.45 21.21 -2.64
CA GLU A 416 30.02 20.68 -3.89
C GLU A 416 30.02 19.15 -3.86
N LEU A 417 30.54 18.53 -2.79
CA LEU A 417 30.57 17.07 -2.58
C LEU A 417 29.18 16.41 -2.65
N VAL A 418 28.16 17.04 -2.07
CA VAL A 418 26.79 16.52 -2.08
C VAL A 418 26.18 16.56 -3.48
N LYS A 419 26.53 17.57 -4.28
CA LYS A 419 26.03 17.73 -5.67
C LYS A 419 26.73 16.80 -6.64
N THR A 420 28.05 16.70 -6.58
CA THR A 420 28.86 15.93 -7.53
C THR A 420 29.00 14.47 -7.13
N GLY A 421 28.83 14.14 -5.83
CA GLY A 421 29.06 12.80 -5.29
C GLY A 421 30.53 12.46 -5.11
N GLU A 422 31.44 13.37 -5.49
CA GLU A 422 32.89 13.17 -5.46
C GLU A 422 33.56 14.40 -4.86
N LEU A 423 34.50 14.18 -3.93
CA LEU A 423 35.49 15.21 -3.61
C LEU A 423 36.32 15.33 -4.87
N SER A 424 36.41 16.53 -5.46
CA SER A 424 37.23 16.79 -6.65
C SER A 424 38.71 16.63 -6.34
N ARG A 425 39.15 15.39 -6.07
CA ARG A 425 40.55 14.98 -5.86
C ARG A 425 41.40 15.35 -7.07
N ASP A 426 40.79 15.43 -8.25
CA ASP A 426 41.43 15.81 -9.51
C ASP A 426 41.64 17.32 -9.68
N LYS A 427 41.09 18.18 -8.80
CA LYS A 427 41.49 19.59 -8.75
C LYS A 427 42.90 19.64 -8.18
N LYS A 428 43.90 19.64 -9.08
CA LYS A 428 45.31 19.85 -8.74
C LYS A 428 45.43 21.08 -7.85
N PRO A 429 46.33 21.09 -6.84
CA PRO A 429 46.62 22.30 -6.09
C PRO A 429 46.95 23.45 -7.05
N GLU A 430 46.24 24.57 -6.92
CA GLU A 430 46.35 25.69 -7.85
C GLU A 430 47.16 26.82 -7.20
N ALA A 431 48.13 27.34 -7.93
CA ALA A 431 48.90 28.51 -7.52
C ALA A 431 48.07 29.77 -7.77
N ARG A 432 47.58 30.38 -6.69
CA ARG A 432 46.64 31.49 -6.71
C ARG A 432 47.07 32.62 -5.79
N ASP A 433 46.75 33.86 -6.17
CA ASP A 433 46.87 35.01 -5.27
C ASP A 433 45.76 34.95 -4.23
N ILE A 434 46.12 34.81 -2.96
CA ILE A 434 45.19 34.77 -1.84
C ILE A 434 45.57 35.83 -0.82
N THR A 435 44.60 36.24 0.00
CA THR A 435 44.89 37.01 1.22
C THR A 435 44.78 36.09 2.42
N ILE A 436 45.81 36.05 3.24
CA ILE A 436 45.92 35.17 4.40
C ILE A 436 45.88 36.04 5.65
N LEU A 437 45.12 35.58 6.64
CA LEU A 437 45.04 36.15 7.97
C LEU A 437 45.54 35.12 8.97
N PHE A 438 46.46 35.55 9.83
CA PHE A 438 46.80 34.87 11.07
C PHE A 438 46.35 35.74 12.22
N SER A 439 45.71 35.13 13.21
CA SER A 439 45.42 35.76 14.50
C SER A 439 45.92 34.90 15.63
N ASP A 440 46.52 35.49 16.65
CA ASP A 440 47.00 34.77 17.83
C ASP A 440 46.66 35.52 19.13
N ILE A 441 46.44 34.79 20.22
CA ILE A 441 46.07 35.38 21.51
C ILE A 441 47.32 35.90 22.24
N ARG A 442 47.25 37.14 22.74
CA ARG A 442 48.36 37.71 23.50
C ARG A 442 48.48 37.07 24.88
N GLY A 443 49.70 36.65 25.22
CA GLY A 443 50.00 36.11 26.53
C GLY A 443 49.28 34.81 26.85
N PHE A 444 48.85 34.04 25.84
CA PHE A 444 48.08 32.81 26.04
C PHE A 444 48.80 31.76 26.89
N THR A 445 50.13 31.64 26.77
CA THR A 445 50.91 30.75 27.65
C THR A 445 50.69 31.08 29.12
N THR A 446 50.81 32.35 29.50
CA THR A 446 50.53 32.80 30.87
C THR A 446 49.07 32.58 31.27
N LEU A 447 48.15 32.78 30.32
CA LEU A 447 46.71 32.58 30.54
C LEU A 447 46.33 31.11 30.76
N SER A 448 47.03 30.18 30.10
CA SER A 448 46.81 28.73 30.23
C SER A 448 47.49 28.13 31.46
N GLU A 449 48.60 28.70 31.93
CA GLU A 449 49.25 28.31 33.19
C GLU A 449 48.45 28.69 34.45
N THR A 450 47.63 29.73 34.35
CA THR A 450 46.87 30.30 35.48
C THR A 450 45.44 29.77 35.59
N ARG A 451 45.01 28.88 34.68
CA ARG A 451 43.62 28.37 34.60
C ARG A 451 43.57 26.85 34.45
N THR A 452 42.46 26.25 34.86
CA THR A 452 42.20 24.82 34.62
C THR A 452 42.03 24.54 33.12
N PRO A 453 42.48 23.38 32.61
CA PRO A 453 42.35 23.01 31.20
C PRO A 453 40.93 23.15 30.64
N GLU A 454 39.90 22.77 31.42
CA GLU A 454 38.50 22.86 31.02
C GLU A 454 38.04 24.31 30.79
N ALA A 455 38.47 25.23 31.68
CA ALA A 455 38.16 26.65 31.57
C ALA A 455 38.89 27.31 30.39
N VAL A 456 40.12 26.89 30.10
CA VAL A 456 40.87 27.35 28.90
C VAL A 456 40.16 26.90 27.63
N VAL A 457 39.71 25.64 27.57
CA VAL A 457 38.98 25.09 26.42
C VAL A 457 37.63 25.80 26.22
N ASP A 458 36.88 26.07 27.29
CA ASP A 458 35.61 26.81 27.20
C ASP A 458 35.83 28.24 26.68
N LEU A 459 36.83 28.94 27.21
CA LEU A 459 37.21 30.28 26.76
C LEU A 459 37.60 30.28 25.27
N LEU A 460 38.46 29.35 24.86
CA LEU A 460 38.89 29.21 23.47
C LEU A 460 37.71 28.93 22.54
N ASN A 461 36.81 28.01 22.92
CA ASN A 461 35.65 27.68 22.10
C ASN A 461 34.72 28.89 21.92
N ARG A 462 34.50 29.68 22.99
CA ARG A 462 33.69 30.92 22.91
C ARG A 462 34.36 31.97 22.03
N TYR A 463 35.67 32.19 22.22
CA TYR A 463 36.47 33.08 21.40
C TYR A 463 36.44 32.67 19.91
N PHE A 464 36.80 31.43 19.60
CA PHE A 464 36.80 30.91 18.23
C PHE A 464 35.41 30.99 17.59
N THR A 465 34.34 30.72 18.33
CA THR A 465 32.96 30.83 17.79
C THR A 465 32.68 32.23 17.26
N GLN A 466 33.00 33.27 18.03
CA GLN A 466 32.75 34.66 17.62
C GLN A 466 33.67 35.10 16.47
N GLN A 467 34.95 34.76 16.53
CA GLN A 467 35.93 35.16 15.52
C GLN A 467 35.69 34.47 14.17
N VAL A 468 35.38 33.17 14.17
CA VAL A 468 35.07 32.40 12.96
C VAL A 468 33.79 32.90 12.30
N GLU A 469 32.80 33.33 13.07
CA GLU A 469 31.59 33.95 12.52
C GLU A 469 31.91 35.20 11.70
N VAL A 470 32.81 36.07 12.19
CA VAL A 470 33.27 37.25 11.45
C VAL A 470 34.00 36.86 10.17
N ILE A 471 34.92 35.89 10.24
CA ILE A 471 35.66 35.40 9.07
C ILE A 471 34.71 34.92 7.97
N PHE A 472 33.71 34.09 8.32
CA PHE A 472 32.74 33.58 7.35
C PHE A 472 31.81 34.68 6.81
N ARG A 473 31.40 35.65 7.64
CA ARG A 473 30.57 36.79 7.22
C ARG A 473 31.25 37.63 6.13
N HIS A 474 32.58 37.75 6.20
CA HIS A 474 33.40 38.41 5.19
C HIS A 474 33.88 37.48 4.07
N GLY A 475 33.30 36.29 3.92
CA GLY A 475 33.61 35.37 2.82
C GLY A 475 34.96 34.64 2.92
N GLY A 476 35.59 34.66 4.10
CA GLY A 476 36.82 33.96 4.38
C GLY A 476 36.61 32.45 4.49
N THR A 477 37.68 31.70 4.28
CA THR A 477 37.76 30.25 4.45
C THR A 477 38.65 29.97 5.65
N LEU A 478 38.10 29.31 6.68
CA LEU A 478 38.87 28.86 7.82
C LEU A 478 39.73 27.67 7.39
N ASP A 479 41.05 27.76 7.57
CA ASP A 479 41.96 26.66 7.29
C ASP A 479 42.06 25.72 8.51
N LYS A 480 42.60 26.24 9.62
CA LYS A 480 42.75 25.48 10.86
C LYS A 480 42.97 26.38 12.07
N PHE A 481 42.79 25.79 13.24
CA PHE A 481 43.29 26.31 14.51
C PHE A 481 44.68 25.72 14.78
N ILE A 482 45.61 26.55 15.25
CA ILE A 482 46.97 26.15 15.62
C ILE A 482 47.20 26.57 17.07
N GLY A 483 46.81 25.72 18.03
CA GLY A 483 46.77 26.12 19.43
C GLY A 483 45.69 27.17 19.66
N ASP A 484 46.10 28.37 20.06
CA ASP A 484 45.30 29.58 20.23
C ASP A 484 45.18 30.44 18.95
N ALA A 485 45.97 30.11 17.91
CA ALA A 485 45.97 30.86 16.68
C ALA A 485 44.88 30.41 15.68
N ILE A 486 44.36 31.37 14.92
CA ILE A 486 43.42 31.19 13.80
C ILE A 486 44.16 31.45 12.49
N MET A 487 44.08 30.51 11.55
CA MET A 487 44.51 30.70 10.17
C MET A 487 43.29 30.69 9.23
N ALA A 488 43.13 31.76 8.46
CA ALA A 488 42.10 31.87 7.44
C ALA A 488 42.64 32.50 6.16
N PHE A 489 41.97 32.24 5.04
CA PHE A 489 42.33 32.84 3.75
C PHE A 489 41.10 33.19 2.92
N TRP A 490 41.27 34.14 1.99
CA TRP A 490 40.27 34.57 1.02
C TRP A 490 40.73 34.27 -0.40
N ASN A 491 39.80 34.35 -1.35
CA ASN A 491 40.00 33.99 -2.76
C ASN A 491 40.17 32.48 -3.02
N ALA A 492 39.78 31.59 -2.11
CA ALA A 492 39.68 30.16 -2.41
C ALA A 492 38.67 29.51 -1.44
N PRO A 493 37.87 28.50 -1.84
CA PRO A 493 37.88 27.82 -3.15
C PRO A 493 37.25 28.63 -4.29
N THR A 494 36.48 29.67 -3.98
CA THR A 494 35.80 30.51 -4.99
C THR A 494 36.59 31.79 -5.26
N GLU A 495 36.60 32.20 -6.53
CA GLU A 495 37.20 33.47 -6.95
C GLU A 495 36.48 34.69 -6.40
N ASN A 496 37.27 35.64 -5.91
CA ASN A 496 36.80 36.87 -5.34
C ASN A 496 37.85 37.97 -5.53
N PRO A 497 37.65 38.86 -6.52
CA PRO A 497 38.58 39.97 -6.79
C PRO A 497 38.77 40.96 -5.63
N LYS A 498 37.84 41.00 -4.65
CA LYS A 498 37.90 41.88 -3.47
C LYS A 498 38.43 41.19 -2.22
N HIS A 499 39.14 40.08 -2.38
CA HIS A 499 39.61 39.25 -1.28
C HIS A 499 40.48 40.01 -0.26
N ALA A 500 41.31 40.96 -0.73
CA ALA A 500 42.13 41.78 0.16
C ALA A 500 41.28 42.75 1.00
N GLU A 501 40.33 43.46 0.38
CA GLU A 501 39.41 44.37 1.08
C GLU A 501 38.60 43.63 2.16
N GLN A 502 38.09 42.44 1.83
CA GLN A 502 37.29 41.63 2.75
C GLN A 502 38.11 41.04 3.89
N ALA A 503 39.35 40.61 3.65
CA ALA A 503 40.23 40.15 4.71
C ALA A 503 40.59 41.29 5.69
N VAL A 504 40.81 42.51 5.17
CA VAL A 504 41.05 43.70 6.00
C VAL A 504 39.78 44.08 6.79
N ALA A 505 38.61 44.05 6.15
CA ALA A 505 37.33 44.28 6.82
C ALA A 505 37.10 43.27 7.96
N ALA A 506 37.38 41.99 7.70
CA ALA A 506 37.30 40.93 8.69
C ALA A 506 38.27 41.17 9.85
N ALA A 507 39.54 41.52 9.58
CA ALA A 507 40.52 41.78 10.62
C ALA A 507 40.10 42.94 11.55
N ILE A 508 39.53 44.00 11.00
CA ILE A 508 39.01 45.13 11.79
C ILE A 508 37.80 44.68 12.63
N GLU A 509 36.84 44.00 12.03
CA GLU A 509 35.63 43.53 12.73
C GLU A 509 35.95 42.43 13.77
N MET A 510 36.99 41.61 13.55
CA MET A 510 37.50 40.67 14.54
C MET A 510 38.00 41.39 15.80
N GLY A 511 38.64 42.55 15.63
CA GLY A 511 39.01 43.46 16.72
C GLY A 511 37.79 44.04 17.44
N GLU A 512 36.78 44.50 16.69
CA GLU A 512 35.52 45.02 17.26
C GLU A 512 34.75 43.93 18.03
N ALA A 513 34.70 42.70 17.48
CA ALA A 513 34.07 41.53 18.10
C ALA A 513 34.82 41.13 19.38
N LEU A 514 36.15 41.20 19.37
CA LEU A 514 36.96 41.00 20.57
C LEU A 514 36.64 42.05 21.64
N ASP A 515 36.51 43.33 21.30
CA ASP A 515 36.18 44.36 22.29
C ASP A 515 34.76 44.18 22.88
N ALA A 516 33.83 43.59 22.12
CA ALA A 516 32.55 43.14 22.66
C ALA A 516 32.72 41.95 23.61
N PHE A 517 33.52 40.95 23.23
CA PHE A 517 33.83 39.79 24.07
C PHE A 517 34.53 40.17 25.38
N LYS A 518 35.49 41.10 25.33
CA LYS A 518 36.16 41.64 26.51
C LYS A 518 35.18 42.28 27.48
N ARG A 519 34.20 43.04 27.00
CA ARG A 519 33.15 43.65 27.85
C ARG A 519 32.27 42.59 28.52
N GLU A 520 31.94 41.51 27.81
CA GLU A 520 31.22 40.36 28.37
C GLU A 520 32.04 39.62 29.43
N LEU A 521 33.32 39.40 29.15
CA LEU A 521 34.26 38.75 30.08
C LEU A 521 34.48 39.60 31.33
N ALA A 522 34.72 40.91 31.20
CA ALA A 522 34.93 41.82 32.33
C ALA A 522 33.71 41.87 33.29
N ALA A 523 32.49 41.64 32.76
CA ALA A 523 31.28 41.54 33.58
C ALA A 523 31.19 40.23 34.39
N THR A 524 31.96 39.21 34.02
CA THR A 524 31.89 37.84 34.58
C THR A 524 33.15 37.45 35.36
N ASP A 525 34.33 37.88 34.89
CA ASP A 525 35.65 37.61 35.43
C ASP A 525 36.60 38.77 35.09
N GLY A 526 36.85 39.66 36.07
CA GLY A 526 37.73 40.83 35.93
C GLY A 526 39.22 40.51 35.78
N THR A 527 39.62 39.24 35.74
CA THR A 527 41.01 38.83 35.50
C THR A 527 41.37 38.71 34.00
N LEU A 528 40.44 39.07 33.10
CA LEU A 528 40.58 38.97 31.64
C LEU A 528 40.65 40.34 30.94
N ASP A 529 40.83 41.43 31.68
CA ASP A 529 40.87 42.79 31.11
C ASP A 529 41.99 42.99 30.07
N ASP A 530 43.09 42.25 30.20
CA ASP A 530 44.25 42.27 29.28
C ASP A 530 44.16 41.22 28.15
N PHE A 531 43.01 40.56 27.97
CA PHE A 531 42.82 39.64 26.84
C PHE A 531 42.84 40.44 25.54
N ASP A 532 43.82 40.16 24.67
CA ASP A 532 43.98 40.84 23.39
C ASP A 532 44.51 39.86 22.33
N ILE A 533 44.49 40.26 21.06
CA ILE A 533 44.95 39.43 19.94
C ILE A 533 45.92 40.21 19.06
N GLY A 534 46.81 39.52 18.36
CA GLY A 534 47.49 40.02 17.18
C GLY A 534 46.80 39.53 15.92
N ILE A 535 46.70 40.36 14.88
CA ILE A 535 46.20 39.96 13.57
C ILE A 535 47.18 40.43 12.49
N GLY A 536 47.76 39.48 11.75
CA GLY A 536 48.61 39.73 10.60
C GLY A 536 47.91 39.36 9.30
N VAL A 537 47.88 40.28 8.32
CA VAL A 537 47.28 40.05 7.00
C VAL A 537 48.30 40.25 5.89
N HIS A 538 48.40 39.28 4.99
CA HIS A 538 49.29 39.36 3.82
C HIS A 538 48.60 38.85 2.56
N THR A 539 48.82 39.54 1.44
CA THR A 539 48.34 39.15 0.11
C THR A 539 49.52 38.71 -0.74
N GLY A 540 49.41 37.53 -1.35
CA GLY A 540 50.42 37.02 -2.27
C GLY A 540 50.08 35.65 -2.82
N ARG A 541 50.98 35.13 -3.65
CA ARG A 541 50.77 33.86 -4.37
C ARG A 541 51.06 32.65 -3.49
N ALA A 542 50.06 31.80 -3.29
CA ALA A 542 50.18 30.54 -2.56
C ALA A 542 49.55 29.39 -3.35
N VAL A 543 49.92 28.16 -3.02
CA VAL A 543 49.29 26.95 -3.58
C VAL A 543 48.13 26.56 -2.66
N VAL A 544 46.91 26.50 -3.19
CA VAL A 544 45.71 26.11 -2.43
C VAL A 544 45.13 24.82 -3.01
N GLY A 545 44.77 23.89 -2.14
CA GLY A 545 44.16 22.62 -2.53
C GLY A 545 44.01 21.66 -1.37
N PHE A 546 43.59 20.43 -1.68
CA PHE A 546 43.66 19.33 -0.72
C PHE A 546 45.10 18.83 -0.61
N LEU A 547 45.68 18.91 0.59
CA LEU A 547 47.02 18.40 0.89
C LEU A 547 46.97 17.42 2.05
N GLY A 548 47.77 16.36 1.99
CA GLY A 548 47.85 15.34 3.02
C GLY A 548 48.10 13.94 2.47
N SER A 549 47.79 12.93 3.29
CA SER A 549 47.87 11.50 2.94
C SER A 549 46.50 10.97 2.51
N ASP A 550 46.45 9.77 1.91
CA ASP A 550 45.19 9.17 1.45
C ASP A 550 44.11 9.07 2.53
N ASP A 551 44.52 8.91 3.79
CA ASP A 551 43.64 8.76 4.95
C ASP A 551 43.28 10.09 5.63
N ARG A 552 43.99 11.19 5.31
CA ARG A 552 43.78 12.51 5.92
C ARG A 552 44.21 13.62 4.97
N LEU A 553 43.20 14.34 4.45
CA LEU A 553 43.36 15.48 3.54
C LEU A 553 42.78 16.73 4.20
N ASP A 554 43.57 17.81 4.21
CA ASP A 554 43.13 19.13 4.65
C ASP A 554 43.08 20.07 3.43
N TYR A 555 42.00 20.84 3.28
CA TYR A 555 41.95 21.91 2.28
C TYR A 555 42.66 23.15 2.83
N THR A 556 43.89 23.40 2.39
CA THR A 556 44.80 24.35 3.04
C THR A 556 45.62 25.12 2.01
N ALA A 557 46.21 26.23 2.43
CA ALA A 557 47.13 27.02 1.62
C ALA A 557 48.59 26.79 2.06
N ILE A 558 49.51 26.62 1.09
CA ILE A 558 50.95 26.45 1.35
C ILE A 558 51.75 27.41 0.46
N GLY A 559 52.73 28.08 1.07
CA GLY A 559 53.67 28.94 0.36
C GLY A 559 54.36 29.93 1.28
N ASP A 560 55.32 30.67 0.74
CA ASP A 560 56.02 31.74 1.48
C ASP A 560 55.03 32.81 2.00
N THR A 561 53.95 33.07 1.25
CA THR A 561 52.85 33.98 1.64
C THR A 561 52.23 33.59 2.98
N VAL A 562 52.04 32.30 3.26
CA VAL A 562 51.48 31.80 4.53
C VAL A 562 52.42 32.12 5.69
N ASN A 563 53.70 31.81 5.51
CA ASN A 563 54.73 32.07 6.51
C ASN A 563 54.89 33.56 6.80
N LEU A 564 54.81 34.40 5.76
CA LEU A 564 54.89 35.85 5.92
C LEU A 564 53.70 36.40 6.71
N ALA A 565 52.47 35.96 6.43
CA ALA A 565 51.29 36.38 7.20
C ALA A 565 51.42 36.06 8.70
N SER A 566 51.85 34.85 9.05
CA SER A 566 52.12 34.44 10.44
C SER A 566 53.21 35.29 11.11
N ARG A 567 54.24 35.69 10.36
CA ARG A 567 55.29 36.55 10.92
C ARG A 567 54.85 38.00 11.10
N ILE A 568 53.99 38.51 10.21
CA ILE A 568 53.38 39.84 10.36
C ILE A 568 52.52 39.88 11.61
N GLU A 569 51.76 38.82 11.88
CA GLU A 569 51.07 38.66 13.16
C GLU A 569 52.09 38.78 14.30
N GLY A 570 53.22 38.07 14.28
CA GLY A 570 54.25 38.22 15.32
C GLY A 570 54.78 39.66 15.52
N CYS A 571 54.81 40.49 14.47
CA CYS A 571 55.22 41.89 14.52
C CYS A 571 54.18 42.85 15.12
N THR A 572 52.94 42.42 15.29
CA THR A 572 51.87 43.26 15.88
C THR A 572 52.16 43.61 17.35
N LYS A 573 53.05 42.88 18.03
CA LYS A 573 53.34 43.03 19.46
C LYS A 573 53.95 44.41 19.77
N GLY A 574 53.24 45.20 20.57
CA GLY A 574 53.68 46.53 20.98
C GLY A 574 53.59 47.60 19.89
N VAL A 575 52.92 47.29 18.76
CA VAL A 575 52.77 48.20 17.62
C VAL A 575 51.28 48.52 17.38
N ALA A 576 50.50 47.52 16.98
CA ALA A 576 49.08 47.66 16.66
C ALA A 576 48.38 46.30 16.76
N ARG A 577 47.06 46.25 16.92
CA ARG A 577 46.28 45.00 16.94
C ARG A 577 46.28 44.31 15.57
N VAL A 578 46.13 45.11 14.51
CA VAL A 578 46.06 44.63 13.12
C VAL A 578 47.21 45.24 12.34
N LEU A 579 48.04 44.39 11.70
CA LEU A 579 49.03 44.83 10.73
C LEU A 579 48.83 44.12 9.40
N VAL A 580 48.94 44.90 8.33
CA VAL A 580 48.85 44.41 6.95
C VAL A 580 50.13 44.73 6.20
N SER A 581 50.51 43.85 5.28
CA SER A 581 51.65 44.11 4.38
C SER A 581 51.35 45.21 3.35
N GLY A 582 52.40 45.86 2.82
CA GLY A 582 52.28 46.76 1.67
C GLY A 582 51.55 46.13 0.46
N ALA A 583 51.77 44.84 0.21
CA ALA A 583 51.07 44.10 -0.85
C ALA A 583 49.56 43.99 -0.61
N THR A 584 49.12 43.84 0.65
CA THR A 584 47.69 43.84 1.01
C THR A 584 47.08 45.22 0.81
N ARG A 585 47.78 46.28 1.22
CA ARG A 585 47.35 47.67 0.99
C ARG A 585 47.18 47.97 -0.50
N GLU A 586 48.16 47.58 -1.32
CA GLU A 586 48.09 47.75 -2.77
C GLU A 586 46.93 46.96 -3.39
N ALA A 587 46.70 45.72 -2.93
CA ALA A 587 45.60 44.88 -3.39
C ALA A 587 44.20 45.39 -3.01
N CYS A 588 44.08 46.20 -1.95
CA CYS A 588 42.84 46.91 -1.62
C CYS A 588 42.55 48.10 -2.56
N GLY A 589 43.56 48.59 -3.30
CA GLY A 589 43.44 49.68 -4.27
C GLY A 589 43.25 51.08 -3.66
N ASN A 590 43.37 52.11 -4.51
CA ASN A 590 43.33 53.52 -4.10
C ASN A 590 41.92 54.04 -3.71
N HIS A 591 40.87 53.23 -3.93
CA HIS A 591 39.48 53.54 -3.58
C HIS A 591 38.97 52.70 -2.40
N SER A 592 39.87 52.09 -1.63
CA SER A 592 39.48 51.28 -0.48
C SER A 592 38.79 52.13 0.60
N ALA A 593 37.85 51.54 1.34
CA ALA A 593 37.16 52.20 2.45
C ALA A 593 38.03 52.33 3.73
N PHE A 594 39.35 52.15 3.60
CA PHE A 594 40.29 52.06 4.71
C PHE A 594 41.41 53.10 4.57
N SER A 595 41.78 53.70 5.69
CA SER A 595 43.04 54.42 5.84
C SER A 595 44.11 53.49 6.41
N PHE A 596 45.36 53.67 5.96
CA PHE A 596 46.49 52.81 6.34
C PHE A 596 47.60 53.66 6.98
N THR A 597 47.82 53.48 8.28
CA THR A 597 48.89 54.16 9.03
C THR A 597 50.18 53.37 8.87
N ASN A 598 51.24 54.00 8.39
CA ASN A 598 52.53 53.34 8.18
C ASN A 598 53.31 53.19 9.50
N HIS A 599 53.70 51.96 9.85
CA HIS A 599 54.49 51.63 11.04
C HIS A 599 55.98 51.34 10.72
N GLY A 600 56.39 51.50 9.47
CA GLY A 600 57.77 51.35 9.01
C GLY A 600 58.12 49.95 8.50
N GLN A 601 59.42 49.74 8.22
CA GLN A 601 59.94 48.46 7.75
C GLN A 601 60.34 47.54 8.90
N PHE A 602 59.76 46.35 8.92
CA PHE A 602 60.10 45.29 9.87
C PHE A 602 60.99 44.24 9.21
N HIS A 603 62.06 43.87 9.90
CA HIS A 603 62.89 42.74 9.49
C HIS A 603 62.23 41.44 9.92
N VAL A 604 61.82 40.65 8.94
CA VAL A 604 61.15 39.37 9.17
C VAL A 604 62.15 38.24 8.95
N LYS A 605 62.31 37.36 9.95
CA LYS A 605 63.30 36.29 9.95
C LYS A 605 63.19 35.42 8.68
N GLY A 606 64.21 35.43 7.83
CA GLY A 606 64.25 34.62 6.59
C GLY A 606 64.04 35.39 5.29
N ARG A 607 63.99 36.74 5.30
CA ARG A 607 64.14 37.59 4.12
C ARG A 607 65.21 38.67 4.38
N GLU A 608 65.97 39.02 3.35
CA GLU A 608 66.96 40.11 3.40
C GLU A 608 66.31 41.50 3.25
N GLN A 609 65.13 41.60 2.64
CA GLN A 609 64.38 42.84 2.48
C GLN A 609 63.35 43.01 3.60
N GLY A 610 63.33 44.20 4.22
CA GLY A 610 62.31 44.58 5.19
C GLY A 610 60.92 44.65 4.56
N VAL A 611 59.88 44.38 5.34
CA VAL A 611 58.49 44.43 4.90
C VAL A 611 57.83 45.66 5.52
N ASP A 612 57.26 46.52 4.67
CA ASP A 612 56.46 47.66 5.11
C ASP A 612 55.13 47.19 5.70
N LEU A 613 54.86 47.57 6.95
CA LEU A 613 53.66 47.21 7.67
C LEU A 613 52.77 48.43 7.92
N PHE A 614 51.48 48.23 7.74
CA PHE A 614 50.46 49.27 7.90
C PHE A 614 49.37 48.81 8.85
N GLU A 615 48.85 49.73 9.67
CA GLU A 615 47.66 49.51 10.46
C GLU A 615 46.43 50.04 9.70
N PRO A 616 45.42 49.18 9.42
CA PRO A 616 44.21 49.59 8.74
C PRO A 616 43.18 50.16 9.72
N SER A 617 42.51 51.24 9.34
CA SER A 617 41.34 51.79 10.04
C SER A 617 40.21 52.11 9.06
N LYS A 618 38.95 51.93 9.47
CA LYS A 618 37.79 52.39 8.69
C LYS A 618 37.76 53.93 8.68
N HIS A 619 37.28 54.50 7.57
CA HIS A 619 37.03 55.93 7.44
C HIS A 619 36.00 56.47 8.44
#